data_AF-X1CVZ9-F1
#
_entry.id   AF-X1CVZ9-F1
#
_cell.length_a   1.000
_cell.length_b   1.000
_cell.length_c   1.000
_cell.angle_alpha   90.00
_cell.angle_beta   90.00
_cell.angle_gamma   90.00
#
_symmetry.space_group_name_H-M   'P 1'
#
loop_
_entity.id
_entity.type
_entity.pdbx_description
1 polymer ?
#
loop_
_entity_poly.entity_id
_entity_poly.type
_entity_poly.pdbx_seq_one_letter_code
_entity_poly.pdbx_strand_id
1 'polypeptide(L)' 'MDDGSTDGTEEMIKKLDFPVTYYWQKNGGDAAARNKLIELAKGGYISFIDSDDLLMPDAIEKMVDVMESETEDVIVY' A
#
# COMPACT_ATOMS: atom_id res chain seq x y z
N MET A 1 2.01 5.14 4.15
CA MET A 1 1.81 6.34 5.00
C MET A 1 2.21 5.91 6.39
N ASP A 2 3.18 6.59 6.96
CA ASP A 2 3.54 6.43 8.35
C ASP A 2 2.64 7.35 9.20
N ASP A 3 1.92 6.80 10.17
CA ASP A 3 0.97 7.51 11.04
C ASP A 3 1.58 7.93 12.39
N GLY A 4 2.85 8.34 12.36
CA GLY A 4 3.52 8.90 13.53
C GLY A 4 4.39 7.90 14.28
N SER A 5 5.04 6.98 13.57
CA SER A 5 6.03 6.05 14.12
C SER A 5 7.18 6.80 14.81
N THR A 6 7.74 6.17 15.85
CA THR A 6 8.83 6.73 16.69
C THR A 6 10.01 5.77 16.82
N ASP A 7 10.03 4.71 16.02
CA ASP A 7 10.89 3.52 16.17
C ASP A 7 11.91 3.33 15.03
N GLY A 8 12.15 4.38 14.23
CA GLY A 8 13.10 4.33 13.12
C GLY A 8 12.51 3.80 11.81
N THR A 9 11.19 3.68 11.71
CA THR A 9 10.46 3.27 10.49
C THR A 9 10.88 4.12 9.28
N GLU A 10 10.99 5.44 9.42
CA GLU A 10 11.39 6.33 8.31
C GLU A 10 12.78 5.99 7.76
N GLU A 11 13.76 5.80 8.65
CA GLU A 11 15.13 5.46 8.27
C GLU A 11 15.22 4.08 7.63
N MET A 12 14.39 3.13 8.06
CA MET A 12 14.31 1.80 7.45
C MET A 12 13.79 1.90 6.02
N ILE A 13 12.65 2.58 5.80
CA ILE A 13 12.05 2.74 4.47
C ILE A 13 12.98 3.47 3.51
N LYS A 14 13.67 4.54 3.95
CA LYS A 14 14.61 5.29 3.11
C LYS A 14 15.82 4.48 2.64
N LYS A 15 16.13 3.35 3.30
CA LYS A 15 17.23 2.45 2.92
C LYS A 15 16.79 1.32 2.00
N LEU A 16 15.49 1.13 1.78
CA LEU A 16 14.98 0.09 0.89
C LEU A 16 15.37 0.41 -0.56
N ASP A 17 15.96 -0.57 -1.23
CA ASP A 17 16.18 -0.54 -2.68
C ASP A 17 14.90 -1.03 -3.40
N PHE A 18 13.80 -0.32 -3.14
CA PHE A 18 12.49 -0.56 -3.73
C PHE A 18 11.83 0.78 -4.04
N PRO A 19 11.06 0.91 -5.13
CA PRO A 19 10.40 2.16 -5.51
C PRO A 19 9.23 2.52 -4.55
N VAL A 20 9.54 2.86 -3.30
CA VAL A 20 8.58 3.31 -2.29
C VAL A 20 8.49 4.84 -2.32
N THR A 21 7.26 5.38 -2.39
CA THR A 21 7.02 6.78 -2.05
C THR A 21 6.61 6.88 -0.59
N TYR A 22 7.48 7.45 0.24
CA TYR A 22 7.23 7.60 1.67
C TYR A 22 6.48 8.90 1.97
N TYR A 23 5.43 8.80 2.78
CA TYR A 23 4.68 9.91 3.35
C TYR A 23 4.56 9.70 4.86
N TRP A 24 4.68 10.78 5.61
CA TRP A 24 4.49 10.81 7.06
C TRP A 24 3.35 11.75 7.40
N GLN A 25 2.55 11.39 8.40
CA GLN A 25 1.57 12.27 9.02
C GLN A 25 1.65 12.16 10.55
N LYS A 26 1.17 13.21 11.23
CA LYS A 26 0.92 13.12 12.66
C LYS A 26 -0.22 12.13 12.91
N ASN A 27 -0.07 11.28 13.93
CA ASN A 27 -1.05 10.26 14.30
C ASN A 27 -2.50 10.75 14.18
N GLY A 28 -3.23 10.14 13.25
CA GLY A 28 -4.61 10.42 12.90
C GLY A 28 -5.45 9.17 12.70
N GLY A 29 -4.86 7.99 12.88
CA GLY A 29 -5.48 6.68 12.72
C GLY A 29 -5.41 6.13 11.28
N ASP A 30 -5.47 4.81 11.18
CA ASP A 30 -5.31 4.07 9.92
C ASP A 30 -6.27 4.49 8.82
N ALA A 31 -7.52 4.79 9.18
CA ALA A 31 -8.51 5.26 8.21
C ALA A 31 -8.11 6.60 7.57
N ALA A 32 -7.57 7.54 8.36
CA ALA A 32 -7.09 8.82 7.84
C ALA A 32 -5.88 8.62 6.93
N ALA A 33 -4.95 7.75 7.34
CA ALA A 33 -3.78 7.40 6.55
C ALA A 33 -4.15 6.75 5.20
N ARG A 34 -5.05 5.75 5.20
CA ARG A 34 -5.52 5.05 3.99
C ARG A 34 -6.28 5.99 3.06
N ASN A 35 -7.20 6.80 3.58
CA ASN A 35 -7.92 7.80 2.78
C ASN A 35 -6.95 8.77 2.10
N LYS A 36 -5.92 9.22 2.82
CA LYS A 36 -4.93 10.12 2.23
C LYS A 36 -4.12 9.45 1.12
N LEU A 37 -3.79 8.17 1.27
CA LEU A 37 -3.11 7.41 0.23
C LEU A 37 -3.98 7.19 -1.01
N ILE A 38 -5.29 6.95 -0.84
CA ILE A 38 -6.23 6.84 -1.96
C ILE A 38 -6.21 8.13 -2.80
N GLU A 39 -6.25 9.30 -2.16
CA GLU A 39 -6.18 10.60 -2.87
C GLU A 39 -4.87 10.79 -3.65
N LEU A 40 -3.77 10.21 -3.16
CA LEU A 40 -2.44 10.35 -3.73
C LEU A 40 -2.12 9.28 -4.79
N ALA A 41 -2.92 8.21 -4.84
CA ALA A 41 -2.70 7.08 -5.74
C ALA A 41 -2.82 7.50 -7.20
N LYS A 42 -1.98 6.91 -8.06
CA LYS A 42 -1.91 7.21 -9.50
C LYS A 42 -2.08 5.97 -10.39
N GLY A 43 -2.24 4.79 -9.79
CA GLY A 43 -2.43 3.53 -10.51
C GLY A 43 -3.88 3.34 -10.97
N GLY A 44 -4.10 2.38 -11.86
CA GLY A 44 -5.45 1.95 -12.25
C GLY A 44 -6.17 1.11 -11.18
N TYR A 45 -5.38 0.48 -10.30
CA TYR A 45 -5.87 -0.36 -9.20
C TYR A 45 -5.30 0.12 -7.86
N ILE A 46 -6.04 -0.12 -6.78
CA ILE A 46 -5.60 0.13 -5.39
C ILE A 46 -5.73 -1.18 -4.62
N SER A 47 -4.67 -1.52 -3.88
CA SER A 47 -4.61 -2.65 -2.97
C SER A 47 -4.03 -2.16 -1.64
N PHE A 48 -4.54 -2.70 -0.53
CA PHE A 48 -4.05 -2.43 0.81
C PHE A 48 -3.28 -3.65 1.31
N ILE A 49 -2.14 -3.39 1.96
CA ILE A 49 -1.35 -4.38 2.68
C ILE A 49 -0.97 -3.76 4.03
N ASP A 50 -1.23 -4.46 5.12
CA ASP A 50 -0.84 -4.01 6.45
C ASP A 50 0.65 -4.27 6.69
N SER A 51 1.27 -3.47 7.56
CA SER A 51 2.73 -3.46 7.75
C SER A 51 3.29 -4.75 8.36
N ASP A 52 2.43 -5.59 8.93
CA ASP A 52 2.73 -6.89 9.51
C ASP A 52 2.41 -8.08 8.58
N ASP A 53 1.96 -7.79 7.35
CA ASP A 53 1.61 -8.80 6.35
C ASP A 53 2.64 -8.90 5.22
N LEU A 54 2.63 -10.07 4.55
CA LEU A 54 3.42 -10.35 3.35
C LEU A 54 2.53 -10.99 2.29
N LEU A 55 2.74 -10.59 1.04
CA LEU A 55 2.13 -11.24 -0.12
C LEU A 55 3.05 -12.33 -0.68
N MET A 56 2.44 -13.32 -1.31
CA MET A 56 3.17 -14.26 -2.16
C MET A 56 3.80 -13.49 -3.34
N PRO A 57 4.97 -13.92 -3.87
CA PRO A 57 5.69 -13.20 -4.91
C PRO A 57 4.87 -12.91 -6.18
N ASP A 58 3.88 -13.75 -6.49
CA ASP A 58 3.02 -13.69 -7.67
C ASP A 58 1.60 -13.17 -7.37
N ALA A 59 1.33 -12.68 -6.16
CA ALA A 59 -0.02 -12.28 -5.76
C ALA A 59 -0.55 -11.09 -6.57
N ILE A 60 0.27 -10.03 -6.72
CA ILE A 60 -0.14 -8.82 -7.47
C ILE A 60 -0.38 -9.16 -8.95
N GLU A 61 0.49 -9.95 -9.57
CA GLU A 61 0.35 -10.40 -10.96
C GLU A 61 -0.96 -11.14 -11.16
N LYS A 62 -1.24 -12.14 -10.33
CA LYS A 62 -2.49 -12.91 -10.39
C LYS A 62 -3.74 -12.06 -10.19
N MET A 63 -3.70 -11.10 -9.27
CA MET A 63 -4.85 -10.20 -9.05
C MET A 63 -5.09 -9.31 -10.27
N VAL A 64 -4.04 -8.73 -10.85
CA VAL A 64 -4.17 -7.90 -12.06
C VAL A 64 -4.68 -8.74 -13.24
N ASP A 65 -4.16 -9.95 -13.43
CA ASP A 65 -4.64 -10.85 -14.49
C ASP A 65 -6.13 -11.15 -14.38
N VAL A 66 -6.66 -11.36 -13.17
CA VAL A 66 -8.10 -11.54 -12.94
C VAL A 66 -8.87 -10.26 -13.24
N MET A 67 -8.42 -9.10 -12.75
CA MET A 67 -9.08 -7.81 -13.01
C MET A 67 -9.13 -7.44 -14.50
N GLU A 68 -8.13 -7.84 -15.29
CA GLU A 68 -8.05 -7.52 -16.72
C GLU A 68 -8.75 -8.57 -17.61
N SER A 69 -8.83 -9.83 -17.15
CA SER A 69 -9.44 -10.93 -17.92
C SER A 69 -10.95 -11.05 -17.71
N GLU A 70 -11.43 -10.61 -16.55
CA GLU A 70 -12.85 -10.58 -16.20
C GLU A 70 -13.28 -9.11 -16.03
N THR A 71 -14.56 -8.79 -16.25
CA THR A 71 -15.06 -7.42 -15.98
C THR A 71 -15.37 -7.27 -14.49
N GLU A 72 -14.36 -7.48 -13.65
CA GLU A 72 -14.48 -7.41 -12.20
C GLU A 72 -14.01 -6.05 -11.69
N ASP A 73 -14.77 -5.47 -10.75
CA ASP A 73 -14.43 -4.19 -10.13
C ASP A 73 -13.61 -4.36 -8.84
N VAL A 74 -13.62 -5.56 -8.23
CA VAL A 74 -13.00 -5.84 -6.92
C VAL A 74 -12.54 -7.29 -6.81
N ILE A 75 -11.32 -7.49 -6.29
CA ILE A 75 -10.83 -8.79 -5.82
C ILE A 75 -10.71 -8.78 -4.29
N VAL A 76 -11.08 -9.89 -3.66
CA VAL A 76 -10.90 -10.12 -2.23
C VAL A 76 -9.86 -11.22 -2.02
N TYR A 77 -8.88 -10.95 -1.16
CA TYR A 77 -7.78 -11.85 -0.80
C TYR A 77 -7.44 -11.72 0.68
#